data_AF-A0A267EZ66-F1
#
_entry.id   AF-A0A267EZ66-F1
#
_cell.length_a   1.000
_cell.length_b   1.000
_cell.length_c   1.000
_cell.angle_alpha   90.00
_cell.angle_beta   90.00
_cell.angle_gamma   90.00
#
_symmetry.space_group_name_H-M   'P 1'
#
loop_
_entity.id
_entity.type
_entity.pdbx_description
1 polymer ?
#
loop_
_entity_poly.entity_id
_entity_poly.type
_entity_poly.pdbx_seq_one_letter_code
_entity_poly.pdbx_strand_id
1 'polypeptide(L)'
;MASMPEFQMPKGSYNPLNKRIVYIGGLADEVDQKVLHAAFIPFGDIVDISIPLDYQSSKHRGFAFVEFESAEDAAAAIDNMNEGELYGRTLRVNIARPVRIREGWGRPVWSDDNWLKKFGGATLQNRPDGEAADGNGGGSAAAAEVSSEKPAEAAAASTDSQPAAKRSKTGGGNPRVYLDISIGGRSAGRIVAELRNDVVPKTAENFRCLCSHERGFGFRGSKFHRIIPGFMCQGGDFTKGNGTGGKSIYGEKFPDENFTLRHTGPGVLSMANSGPNTNGSQFFICTEATVWLDNKHVVFGRVVEGMPVVRKMESMGSKSGKPSQPVVVEDCGEL
;
A
#
# COMPACT_ATOMS: atom_id res chain seq x y z
N MET A 1 -21.36 -46.04 -4.50
CA MET A 1 -20.26 -45.05 -4.50
C MET A 1 -20.16 -44.47 -5.89
N ALA A 2 -20.78 -43.31 -6.12
CA ALA A 2 -20.70 -42.60 -7.41
C ALA A 2 -19.55 -41.61 -7.35
N SER A 3 -18.58 -41.75 -8.25
CA SER A 3 -17.42 -40.86 -8.37
C SER A 3 -17.84 -39.52 -8.98
N MET A 4 -17.56 -38.42 -8.27
CA MET A 4 -17.70 -37.07 -8.82
C MET A 4 -16.65 -36.81 -9.92
N PRO A 5 -16.98 -36.06 -10.98
CA PRO A 5 -16.00 -35.65 -11.97
C PRO A 5 -15.07 -34.55 -11.44
N GLU A 6 -13.81 -34.61 -11.87
CA GLU A 6 -12.72 -33.72 -11.50
C GLU A 6 -12.98 -32.29 -12.03
N PHE A 7 -12.88 -31.30 -11.13
CA PHE A 7 -13.11 -29.88 -11.44
C PHE A 7 -11.92 -29.31 -12.24
N GLN A 8 -12.12 -29.04 -13.53
CA GLN A 8 -11.08 -28.49 -14.39
C GLN A 8 -11.06 -26.96 -14.29
N MET A 9 -10.00 -26.40 -13.71
CA MET A 9 -9.78 -24.96 -13.58
C MET A 9 -9.40 -24.30 -14.93
N PRO A 10 -9.77 -23.04 -15.18
CA PRO A 10 -9.42 -22.32 -16.41
C PRO A 10 -7.92 -22.00 -16.48
N LYS A 11 -7.34 -22.19 -17.67
CA LYS A 11 -5.92 -21.94 -17.97
C LYS A 11 -5.58 -20.45 -17.82
N GLY A 12 -4.75 -20.14 -16.84
CA GLY A 12 -4.34 -18.78 -16.48
C GLY A 12 -3.85 -18.64 -15.03
N SER A 13 -3.90 -19.70 -14.23
CA SER A 13 -3.28 -19.77 -12.91
C SER A 13 -1.76 -19.90 -13.03
N TYR A 14 -1.06 -18.93 -12.45
CA TYR A 14 0.37 -18.93 -12.16
C TYR A 14 0.89 -20.32 -11.81
N ASN A 15 1.73 -20.88 -12.69
CA ASN A 15 2.32 -22.20 -12.49
C ASN A 15 3.58 -22.01 -11.61
N PRO A 16 3.70 -22.65 -10.43
CA PRO A 16 4.87 -22.55 -9.55
C PRO A 16 6.15 -23.21 -10.12
N LEU A 17 6.17 -23.46 -11.44
CA LEU A 17 7.22 -24.11 -12.23
C LEU A 17 7.72 -23.22 -13.37
N ASN A 18 7.72 -21.89 -13.22
CA ASN A 18 8.25 -20.99 -14.26
C ASN A 18 9.78 -21.13 -14.38
N LYS A 19 10.22 -22.22 -15.03
CA LYS A 19 11.59 -22.50 -15.49
C LYS A 19 12.05 -21.54 -16.62
N ARG A 20 11.25 -20.51 -16.93
CA ARG A 20 11.47 -19.53 -18.00
C ARG A 20 12.36 -18.37 -17.58
N ILE A 21 12.48 -18.15 -16.26
CA ILE A 21 13.32 -17.09 -15.72
C ILE A 21 14.68 -17.69 -15.35
N VAL A 22 15.71 -17.08 -15.90
CA VAL A 22 17.11 -17.45 -15.69
C VAL A 22 17.77 -16.41 -14.80
N TYR A 23 18.44 -16.87 -13.74
CA TYR A 23 19.31 -16.05 -12.91
C TYR A 23 20.71 -16.06 -13.50
N ILE A 24 21.27 -14.87 -13.70
CA ILE A 24 22.64 -14.66 -14.18
C ILE A 24 23.41 -13.92 -13.08
N GLY A 25 24.36 -14.60 -12.45
CA GLY A 25 25.30 -14.03 -11.49
C GLY A 25 26.70 -13.88 -12.07
N GLY A 26 27.53 -13.08 -11.41
CA GLY A 26 28.93 -12.90 -11.82
C GLY A 26 29.14 -11.84 -12.89
N LEU A 27 28.18 -10.93 -13.08
CA LEU A 27 28.30 -9.86 -14.07
C LEU A 27 29.40 -8.86 -13.66
N ALA A 28 30.23 -8.48 -14.62
CA ALA A 28 31.16 -7.37 -14.49
C ALA A 28 30.41 -6.04 -14.45
N ASP A 29 30.90 -5.08 -13.68
CA ASP A 29 30.27 -3.76 -13.43
C ASP A 29 29.97 -2.93 -14.71
N GLU A 30 30.54 -3.33 -15.85
CA GLU A 30 30.42 -2.69 -17.15
C GLU A 30 29.31 -3.30 -18.02
N VAL A 31 28.60 -4.33 -17.52
CA VAL A 31 27.60 -5.05 -18.30
C VAL A 31 26.22 -4.39 -18.19
N ASP A 32 25.79 -3.81 -19.30
CA ASP A 32 24.46 -3.21 -19.45
C ASP A 32 23.41 -4.19 -19.98
N GLN A 33 22.13 -3.78 -19.88
CA GLN A 33 20.99 -4.51 -20.45
C GLN A 33 21.15 -4.83 -21.93
N LYS A 34 21.74 -3.93 -22.71
CA LYS A 34 21.97 -4.14 -24.15
C LYS A 34 22.96 -5.26 -24.43
N VAL A 35 23.98 -5.37 -23.58
CA VAL A 35 25.01 -6.41 -23.68
C VAL A 35 24.41 -7.77 -23.34
N LEU A 36 23.62 -7.84 -22.25
CA LEU A 36 22.88 -9.05 -21.90
C LEU A 36 21.87 -9.44 -22.98
N HIS A 37 21.15 -8.48 -23.55
CA HIS A 37 20.24 -8.76 -24.64
C HIS A 37 20.99 -9.39 -25.83
N ALA A 38 22.09 -8.79 -26.28
CA ALA A 38 22.90 -9.31 -27.38
C ALA A 38 23.52 -10.69 -27.09
N ALA A 39 23.93 -10.96 -25.85
CA ALA A 39 24.52 -12.23 -25.45
C ALA A 39 23.49 -13.37 -25.37
N PHE A 40 22.22 -13.08 -25.06
CA PHE A 40 21.21 -14.10 -24.80
C PHE A 40 20.20 -14.32 -25.95
N ILE A 41 20.07 -13.39 -26.91
CA ILE A 41 19.27 -13.56 -28.14
C ILE A 41 19.55 -14.89 -28.89
N PRO A 42 20.81 -15.34 -29.05
CA PRO A 42 21.07 -16.56 -29.84
C PRO A 42 20.46 -17.84 -29.24
N PHE A 43 20.08 -17.81 -27.97
CA PHE A 43 19.55 -18.95 -27.23
C PHE A 43 18.03 -18.94 -27.12
N GLY A 44 17.38 -17.81 -27.44
CA GLY A 44 15.93 -17.71 -27.50
C GLY A 44 15.41 -16.28 -27.41
N ASP A 45 14.11 -16.14 -27.62
CA ASP A 45 13.42 -14.86 -27.58
C ASP A 45 13.23 -14.40 -26.13
N ILE A 46 13.73 -13.19 -25.85
CA ILE A 46 13.73 -12.59 -24.51
C ILE A 46 12.48 -11.72 -24.37
N VAL A 47 11.70 -11.99 -23.31
CA VAL A 47 10.50 -11.21 -22.94
C VAL A 47 10.89 -9.99 -22.11
N ASP A 48 11.74 -10.18 -21.10
CA ASP A 48 12.18 -9.10 -20.21
C ASP A 48 13.58 -9.34 -19.63
N ILE A 49 14.28 -8.25 -19.31
CA ILE A 49 15.59 -8.28 -18.66
C ILE A 49 15.56 -7.33 -17.47
N SER A 50 15.75 -7.89 -16.27
CA SER A 50 15.75 -7.16 -15.01
C SER A 50 17.16 -7.14 -14.40
N ILE A 51 17.73 -5.95 -14.27
CA ILE A 51 19.04 -5.73 -13.63
C ILE A 51 18.83 -4.87 -12.39
N PRO A 52 18.85 -5.46 -11.18
CA PRO A 52 18.75 -4.69 -9.95
C PRO A 52 19.97 -3.77 -9.77
N LEU A 53 19.73 -2.47 -9.93
CA LEU A 53 20.70 -1.41 -9.67
C LEU A 53 20.74 -1.07 -8.18
N ASP A 54 21.94 -0.87 -7.66
CA ASP A 54 22.14 -0.36 -6.31
C ASP A 54 22.10 1.18 -6.34
N TYR A 55 21.17 1.76 -5.58
CA TYR A 55 20.88 3.19 -5.58
C TYR A 55 22.01 4.04 -5.00
N GLN A 56 22.92 3.44 -4.23
CA GLN A 56 24.07 4.15 -3.65
C GLN A 56 25.25 4.24 -4.60
N SER A 57 25.44 3.25 -5.47
CA SER A 57 26.60 3.17 -6.36
C SER A 57 26.27 3.44 -7.83
N SER A 58 24.99 3.55 -8.21
CA SER A 58 24.51 3.58 -9.60
C SER A 58 25.01 2.41 -10.46
N LYS A 59 25.49 1.34 -9.81
CA LYS A 59 26.02 0.13 -10.44
C LYS A 59 25.06 -1.03 -10.20
N HIS A 60 25.03 -1.99 -11.11
CA HIS A 60 24.25 -3.21 -10.92
C HIS A 60 24.92 -4.10 -9.86
N ARG A 61 24.11 -4.87 -9.12
CA ARG A 61 24.59 -5.71 -8.01
C ARG A 61 25.37 -6.97 -8.44
N GLY A 62 25.91 -6.99 -9.66
CA GLY A 62 26.62 -8.14 -10.24
C GLY A 62 25.73 -9.33 -10.61
N PHE A 63 24.40 -9.14 -10.68
CA PHE A 63 23.46 -10.15 -11.14
C PHE A 63 22.28 -9.54 -11.91
N ALA A 64 21.67 -10.35 -12.77
CA ALA A 64 20.50 -10.02 -13.56
C ALA A 64 19.54 -11.22 -13.63
N PHE A 65 18.30 -10.93 -14.03
CA PHE A 65 17.29 -11.91 -14.35
C PHE A 65 16.86 -11.70 -15.80
N VAL A 66 16.78 -12.80 -16.55
CA VAL A 66 16.30 -12.79 -17.94
C VAL A 66 15.11 -13.71 -18.02
N GLU A 67 14.00 -13.21 -18.56
CA GLU A 67 12.79 -13.98 -18.83
C GLU A 67 12.75 -14.35 -20.31
N PHE A 68 12.72 -15.65 -20.59
CA PHE A 68 12.55 -16.19 -21.94
C PHE A 68 11.08 -16.48 -22.24
N GLU A 69 10.71 -16.42 -23.51
CA GLU A 69 9.38 -16.81 -23.97
C GLU A 69 9.11 -18.30 -23.70
N SER A 70 10.11 -19.14 -24.00
CA SER A 70 10.07 -20.60 -23.79
C SER A 70 10.93 -21.05 -22.59
N ALA A 71 10.50 -22.13 -21.94
CA ALA A 71 11.27 -22.78 -20.88
C ALA A 71 12.42 -23.66 -21.44
N GLU A 72 12.33 -24.05 -22.71
CA GLU A 72 13.38 -24.82 -23.41
C GLU A 72 14.57 -23.91 -23.73
N ASP A 73 14.29 -22.71 -24.23
CA ASP A 73 15.29 -21.66 -24.49
C ASP A 73 16.04 -21.26 -23.22
N ALA A 74 15.32 -21.12 -22.10
CA ALA A 74 15.92 -20.87 -20.79
C ALA A 74 16.89 -21.98 -20.37
N ALA A 75 16.57 -23.25 -20.65
CA ALA A 75 17.45 -24.38 -20.35
C ALA A 75 18.68 -24.40 -21.26
N ALA A 76 18.50 -24.15 -22.56
CA ALA A 76 19.59 -24.04 -23.52
C ALA A 76 20.55 -22.88 -23.16
N ALA A 77 20.02 -21.75 -22.73
CA ALA A 77 20.82 -20.63 -22.24
C ALA A 77 21.63 -21.01 -20.99
N ILE A 78 21.06 -21.78 -20.06
CA ILE A 78 21.77 -22.25 -18.87
C ILE A 78 22.92 -23.17 -19.25
N ASP A 79 22.68 -24.19 -20.07
CA ASP A 79 23.69 -25.19 -20.40
C ASP A 79 24.86 -24.61 -21.20
N ASN A 80 24.60 -23.60 -22.03
CA ASN A 80 25.63 -22.98 -22.87
C ASN A 80 26.33 -21.77 -22.23
N MET A 81 25.66 -21.01 -21.35
CA MET A 81 26.21 -19.77 -20.77
C MET A 81 26.64 -19.92 -19.31
N ASN A 82 26.26 -20.99 -18.61
CA ASN A 82 26.77 -21.25 -17.28
C ASN A 82 28.27 -21.56 -17.36
N GLU A 83 29.08 -20.87 -16.55
CA GLU A 83 30.55 -20.90 -16.59
C GLU A 83 31.18 -20.22 -17.82
N GLY A 84 30.36 -19.55 -18.64
CA GLY A 84 30.86 -18.69 -19.73
C GLY A 84 31.63 -17.47 -19.19
N GLU A 85 32.58 -16.97 -19.96
CA GLU A 85 33.35 -15.77 -19.60
C GLU A 85 32.78 -14.52 -20.27
N LEU A 86 32.44 -13.51 -19.47
CA LEU A 86 31.98 -12.22 -19.96
C LEU A 86 32.72 -11.10 -19.22
N TYR A 87 33.47 -10.28 -19.95
CA TYR A 87 34.32 -9.20 -19.39
C TYR A 87 35.27 -9.68 -18.28
N GLY A 88 35.92 -10.84 -18.47
CA GLY A 88 36.91 -11.38 -17.51
C GLY A 88 36.32 -11.90 -16.20
N ARG A 89 34.99 -12.02 -16.10
CA ARG A 89 34.30 -12.68 -14.99
C ARG A 89 33.54 -13.90 -15.52
N THR A 90 33.56 -14.98 -14.74
CA THR A 90 32.77 -16.18 -15.03
C THR A 90 31.32 -15.95 -14.63
N LEU A 91 30.43 -16.18 -15.60
CA LEU A 91 29.00 -16.11 -15.40
C LEU A 91 28.48 -17.37 -14.70
N ARG A 92 27.51 -17.18 -13.81
CA ARG A 92 26.76 -18.27 -13.19
C ARG A 92 25.32 -18.18 -13.64
N VAL A 93 24.92 -19.09 -14.51
CA VAL A 93 23.58 -19.10 -15.11
C VAL A 93 22.82 -20.28 -14.54
N ASN A 94 21.68 -20.02 -13.90
CA ASN A 94 20.88 -21.08 -13.27
C ASN A 94 19.39 -20.75 -13.39
N ILE A 95 18.53 -21.76 -13.27
CA ILE A 95 17.09 -21.53 -13.16
C ILE A 95 16.86 -20.62 -11.96
N ALA A 96 16.19 -19.49 -12.18
CA ALA A 96 15.85 -18.59 -11.11
C ALA A 96 14.95 -19.34 -10.13
N ARG A 97 15.42 -19.49 -8.88
CA ARG A 97 14.53 -20.00 -7.84
C ARG A 97 13.38 -19.02 -7.72
N PRO A 98 12.12 -19.51 -7.57
CA PRO A 98 11.03 -18.61 -7.23
C PRO A 98 11.48 -17.84 -6.00
N VAL A 99 11.19 -16.54 -5.95
CA VAL A 99 11.54 -15.68 -4.84
C VAL A 99 10.95 -16.30 -3.58
N ARG A 100 11.73 -17.16 -2.91
CA ARG A 100 11.47 -17.61 -1.56
C ARG A 100 11.76 -16.35 -0.77
N ILE A 101 10.71 -15.60 -0.50
CA ILE A 101 10.69 -14.63 0.58
C ILE A 101 11.15 -15.45 1.79
N ARG A 102 12.45 -15.35 2.12
CA ARG A 102 12.99 -15.97 3.32
C ARG A 102 12.24 -15.32 4.46
N GLU A 103 11.53 -16.12 5.25
CA GLU A 103 10.97 -15.68 6.53
C GLU A 103 12.10 -15.00 7.32
N GLY A 104 12.04 -13.67 7.43
CA GLY A 104 13.04 -12.86 8.13
C GLY A 104 13.73 -11.78 7.29
N TRP A 105 13.73 -11.85 5.95
CA TRP A 105 14.18 -10.73 5.12
C TRP A 105 13.06 -9.70 4.97
N GLY A 106 12.96 -8.84 5.99
CA GLY A 106 11.86 -7.89 6.18
C GLY A 106 11.59 -7.56 7.65
N ARG A 107 12.35 -8.13 8.60
CA ARG A 107 12.29 -7.67 10.00
C ARG A 107 13.00 -6.32 10.11
N PRO A 108 12.31 -5.24 10.50
CA PRO A 108 12.95 -3.98 10.86
C PRO A 108 13.88 -4.20 12.05
N VAL A 109 15.02 -3.51 12.10
CA VAL A 109 16.01 -3.52 13.20
C VAL A 109 15.39 -3.15 14.58
N TRP A 110 14.14 -2.68 14.59
CA TRP A 110 13.39 -2.35 15.79
C TRP A 110 12.61 -3.52 16.43
N SER A 111 12.73 -4.75 15.91
CA SER A 111 12.13 -5.92 16.56
C SER A 111 12.89 -6.46 17.78
N ASP A 112 14.03 -5.86 18.15
CA ASP A 112 14.73 -6.19 19.39
C ASP A 112 14.38 -5.19 20.50
N ASP A 113 13.79 -5.72 21.59
CA ASP A 113 13.36 -5.08 22.85
C ASP A 113 14.44 -4.26 23.60
N ASN A 114 15.63 -4.09 23.03
CA ASN A 114 16.77 -3.45 23.68
C ASN A 114 16.90 -1.94 23.35
N TRP A 115 16.30 -1.47 22.25
CA TRP A 115 16.28 -0.04 21.90
C TRP A 115 15.25 0.74 22.73
N LEU A 116 14.09 0.12 23.00
CA LEU A 116 13.00 0.72 23.77
C LEU A 116 13.40 0.99 25.22
N LYS A 117 14.24 0.11 25.80
CA LYS A 117 14.81 0.29 27.14
C LYS A 117 15.79 1.45 27.24
N LYS A 118 16.47 1.81 26.15
CA LYS A 118 17.58 2.77 26.17
C LYS A 118 17.15 4.21 25.87
N PHE A 119 16.03 4.41 25.18
CA PHE A 119 15.56 5.74 24.77
C PHE A 119 14.06 6.01 25.03
N GLY A 120 13.31 5.06 25.59
CA GLY A 120 11.87 5.20 25.87
C GLY A 120 11.52 5.63 27.31
N GLY A 121 12.49 5.84 28.19
CA GLY A 121 12.26 6.16 29.60
C GLY A 121 12.46 7.63 29.94
N ALA A 122 11.51 8.51 29.61
CA ALA A 122 11.50 9.88 30.13
C ALA A 122 10.10 10.54 30.11
N THR A 123 9.04 9.85 30.53
CA THR A 123 7.89 10.51 31.20
C THR A 123 7.02 9.46 31.88
N LEU A 124 6.62 9.75 33.12
CA LEU A 124 5.75 8.96 34.02
C LEU A 124 6.45 7.83 34.80
N GLN A 125 7.26 8.25 35.78
CA GLN A 125 7.58 7.41 36.94
C GLN A 125 6.49 7.60 38.01
N ASN A 126 6.03 6.47 38.56
CA ASN A 126 5.31 6.27 39.82
C ASN A 126 3.80 6.59 39.91
N ARG A 127 2.98 5.54 39.84
CA ARG A 127 2.50 4.87 41.08
C ARG A 127 1.95 3.45 40.81
N PRO A 128 2.44 2.41 41.52
CA PRO A 128 1.74 1.14 41.67
C PRO A 128 0.89 1.14 42.96
N ASP A 129 -0.30 0.57 42.89
CA ASP A 129 -1.12 0.24 44.05
C ASP A 129 -0.69 -1.10 44.65
N GLY A 130 -0.42 -1.08 45.97
CA GLY A 130 -0.86 -2.09 46.94
C GLY A 130 -0.12 -3.42 47.03
N GLU A 131 0.82 -3.53 47.98
CA GLU A 131 0.91 -4.68 48.90
C GLU A 131 1.70 -4.30 50.18
N ALA A 132 1.29 -4.89 51.31
CA ALA A 132 1.51 -4.44 52.68
C ALA A 132 2.85 -4.83 53.32
N ALA A 133 3.36 -4.02 54.26
CA ALA A 133 4.09 -4.46 55.46
C ALA A 133 4.30 -3.32 56.48
N ASP A 134 3.87 -3.61 57.72
CA ASP A 134 4.28 -3.16 59.06
C ASP A 134 5.26 -2.00 59.29
N GLY A 135 4.96 -1.21 60.35
CA GLY A 135 6.02 -0.69 61.25
C GLY A 135 5.91 0.76 61.72
N ASN A 136 5.11 0.98 62.77
CA ASN A 136 5.36 1.84 63.95
C ASN A 136 6.14 3.17 63.83
N GLY A 137 5.55 4.27 64.34
CA GLY A 137 6.34 5.38 64.91
C GLY A 137 5.79 6.82 64.80
N GLY A 138 4.90 7.20 65.74
CA GLY A 138 5.07 8.37 66.62
C GLY A 138 5.01 9.82 66.08
N GLY A 139 4.10 10.60 66.68
CA GLY A 139 4.29 12.02 67.04
C GLY A 139 3.59 13.03 66.13
N SER A 140 2.46 13.62 66.55
CA SER A 140 2.39 14.92 67.30
C SER A 140 2.50 16.12 66.34
N ALA A 141 1.67 17.16 66.33
CA ALA A 141 0.58 17.62 67.18
C ALA A 141 -0.14 18.80 66.48
N ALA A 142 -1.31 19.14 67.06
CA ALA A 142 -1.95 20.46 67.12
C ALA A 142 -2.47 21.08 65.80
N ALA A 143 -3.80 21.18 65.64
CA ALA A 143 -4.73 22.18 66.22
C ALA A 143 -4.89 23.35 65.22
N ALA A 144 -6.00 24.07 65.05
CA ALA A 144 -7.36 24.14 65.59
C ALA A 144 -8.18 24.87 64.47
N GLU A 145 -9.47 24.56 64.25
CA GLU A 145 -10.64 25.45 64.57
C GLU A 145 -10.74 26.75 63.72
N VAL A 146 -11.89 27.31 63.30
CA VAL A 146 -13.35 27.10 63.46
C VAL A 146 -14.07 28.16 62.58
N SER A 147 -15.21 27.80 61.96
CA SER A 147 -16.38 28.65 61.55
C SER A 147 -16.15 29.88 60.65
N SER A 148 -17.07 30.55 59.94
CA SER A 148 -18.50 30.54 59.54
C SER A 148 -18.57 31.77 58.62
N GLU A 149 -19.17 31.81 57.43
CA GLU A 149 -20.58 32.14 57.13
C GLU A 149 -20.61 32.75 55.70
N LYS A 150 -21.72 32.58 54.98
CA LYS A 150 -22.05 33.07 53.61
C LYS A 150 -22.53 34.55 53.62
N PRO A 151 -22.96 35.24 52.52
CA PRO A 151 -23.15 34.85 51.10
C PRO A 151 -22.70 35.90 50.02
N ALA A 152 -22.90 35.52 48.74
CA ALA A 152 -23.41 36.33 47.61
C ALA A 152 -22.47 36.65 46.41
N GLU A 153 -22.87 36.04 45.29
CA GLU A 153 -23.00 36.61 43.94
C GLU A 153 -21.85 36.54 42.89
N ALA A 154 -22.22 35.90 41.76
CA ALA A 154 -21.75 36.02 40.38
C ALA A 154 -20.27 35.77 40.01
N ALA A 155 -20.00 34.63 39.37
CA ALA A 155 -19.61 34.55 37.94
C ALA A 155 -18.85 33.24 37.60
N ALA A 156 -19.40 32.50 36.63
CA ALA A 156 -18.79 31.62 35.64
C ALA A 156 -17.53 30.78 36.00
N ALA A 157 -17.72 29.47 36.18
CA ALA A 157 -16.67 28.46 36.07
C ALA A 157 -17.10 27.33 35.11
N SER A 158 -16.33 27.21 34.03
CA SER A 158 -15.89 26.01 33.30
C SER A 158 -16.57 24.66 33.58
N THR A 159 -17.17 24.11 32.52
CA THR A 159 -17.34 22.66 32.32
C THR A 159 -17.10 22.34 30.84
N ASP A 160 -15.84 22.13 30.46
CA ASP A 160 -15.50 21.43 29.21
C ASP A 160 -15.32 19.95 29.58
N SER A 161 -16.37 19.17 29.36
CA SER A 161 -16.35 17.72 29.46
C SER A 161 -16.42 17.17 28.04
N GLN A 162 -15.25 17.02 27.42
CA GLN A 162 -15.08 16.30 26.17
C GLN A 162 -15.45 14.82 26.38
N PRO A 163 -16.41 14.27 25.64
CA PRO A 163 -16.59 12.82 25.60
C PRO A 163 -15.55 12.22 24.66
N ALA A 164 -14.77 11.30 25.23
CA ALA A 164 -13.76 10.49 24.58
C ALA A 164 -14.25 9.85 23.27
N ALA A 165 -13.37 9.86 22.27
CA ALA A 165 -13.54 9.18 20.99
C ALA A 165 -13.94 7.71 21.21
N LYS A 166 -15.18 7.38 20.84
CA LYS A 166 -15.63 5.99 20.74
C LYS A 166 -14.80 5.29 19.66
N ARG A 167 -13.88 4.43 20.08
CA ARG A 167 -13.39 3.33 19.24
C ARG A 167 -14.60 2.49 18.84
N SER A 168 -15.02 2.55 17.58
CA SER A 168 -15.96 1.57 17.05
C SER A 168 -15.25 0.21 16.98
N LYS A 169 -15.61 -0.67 17.90
CA LYS A 169 -15.56 -2.11 17.64
C LYS A 169 -16.72 -2.40 16.67
N THR A 170 -16.44 -2.57 15.39
CA THR A 170 -17.37 -3.19 14.45
C THR A 170 -16.81 -4.54 14.01
N GLY A 171 -17.63 -5.58 14.08
CA GLY A 171 -17.22 -6.97 13.94
C GLY A 171 -16.70 -7.36 12.55
N GLY A 172 -15.52 -7.97 12.52
CA GLY A 172 -15.22 -9.17 11.72
C GLY A 172 -15.16 -9.08 10.19
N GLY A 173 -15.17 -7.89 9.57
CA GLY A 173 -15.15 -7.76 8.11
C GLY A 173 -14.30 -6.61 7.60
N ASN A 174 -13.90 -6.70 6.33
CA ASN A 174 -13.23 -5.62 5.62
C ASN A 174 -14.21 -4.46 5.37
N PRO A 175 -13.86 -3.20 5.68
CA PRO A 175 -14.75 -2.05 5.50
C PRO A 175 -15.18 -1.89 4.05
N ARG A 176 -16.42 -1.43 3.86
CA ARG A 176 -16.95 -1.07 2.55
C ARG A 176 -17.28 0.41 2.50
N VAL A 177 -16.91 1.04 1.39
CA VAL A 177 -17.18 2.46 1.15
C VAL A 177 -17.84 2.63 -0.20
N TYR A 178 -18.59 3.71 -0.34
CA TYR A 178 -19.21 4.07 -1.61
C TYR A 178 -18.72 5.42 -2.12
N LEU A 179 -18.73 5.57 -3.45
CA LEU A 179 -18.51 6.82 -4.18
C LEU A 179 -19.67 7.00 -5.16
N ASP A 180 -20.48 8.03 -4.97
CA ASP A 180 -21.49 8.45 -5.93
C ASP A 180 -20.84 9.37 -6.95
N ILE A 181 -20.91 8.99 -8.22
CA ILE A 181 -20.20 9.67 -9.31
C ILE A 181 -21.18 10.49 -10.12
N SER A 182 -20.80 11.72 -10.45
CA SER A 182 -21.42 12.51 -11.49
C SER A 182 -20.47 12.75 -12.66
N ILE A 183 -21.01 12.78 -13.88
CA ILE A 183 -20.29 13.06 -15.12
C ILE A 183 -20.99 14.22 -15.82
N GLY A 184 -20.28 15.32 -16.04
CA GLY A 184 -20.86 16.53 -16.65
C GLY A 184 -22.01 17.13 -15.83
N GLY A 185 -22.00 16.94 -14.51
CA GLY A 185 -23.07 17.39 -13.59
C GLY A 185 -24.30 16.49 -13.56
N ARG A 186 -24.27 15.32 -14.20
CA ARG A 186 -25.36 14.33 -14.14
C ARG A 186 -24.92 13.10 -13.36
N SER A 187 -25.78 12.60 -12.47
CA SER A 187 -25.50 11.37 -11.73
C SER A 187 -25.24 10.20 -12.70
N ALA A 188 -24.11 9.53 -12.50
CA ALA A 188 -23.65 8.41 -13.31
C ALA A 188 -23.79 7.06 -12.60
N GLY A 189 -23.96 7.08 -11.27
CA GLY A 189 -24.19 5.90 -10.44
C GLY A 189 -23.21 5.79 -9.27
N ARG A 190 -23.35 4.71 -8.50
CA ARG A 190 -22.56 4.40 -7.32
C ARG A 190 -21.49 3.37 -7.61
N ILE A 191 -20.30 3.57 -7.05
CA ILE A 191 -19.23 2.58 -6.95
C ILE A 191 -19.14 2.15 -5.49
N VAL A 192 -19.12 0.85 -5.23
CA VAL A 192 -18.86 0.30 -3.89
C VAL A 192 -17.50 -0.40 -3.93
N ALA A 193 -16.63 -0.05 -2.98
CA ALA A 193 -15.31 -0.65 -2.84
C ALA A 193 -15.17 -1.33 -1.48
N GLU A 194 -14.57 -2.51 -1.47
CA GLU A 194 -14.16 -3.24 -0.28
C GLU A 194 -12.67 -2.96 -0.02
N LEU A 195 -12.36 -2.51 1.19
CA LEU A 195 -11.01 -2.10 1.59
C LEU A 195 -10.33 -3.23 2.36
N ARG A 196 -9.10 -3.58 1.98
CA ARG A 196 -8.32 -4.68 2.55
C ARG A 196 -7.66 -4.29 3.87
N ASN A 197 -8.48 -3.96 4.86
CA ASN A 197 -8.03 -3.62 6.21
C ASN A 197 -7.30 -4.78 6.90
N ASP A 198 -7.58 -6.01 6.48
CA ASP A 198 -6.86 -7.23 6.87
C ASP A 198 -5.39 -7.28 6.39
N VAL A 199 -5.03 -6.55 5.33
CA VAL A 199 -3.68 -6.57 4.74
C VAL A 199 -2.95 -5.24 4.88
N VAL A 200 -3.66 -4.13 4.68
CA VAL A 200 -3.12 -2.77 4.72
C VAL A 200 -4.02 -1.87 5.58
N PRO A 201 -4.12 -2.13 6.90
CA PRO A 201 -5.03 -1.42 7.79
C PRO A 201 -4.84 0.09 7.79
N LYS A 202 -3.59 0.58 7.72
CA LYS A 202 -3.33 2.02 7.72
C LYS A 202 -3.78 2.67 6.41
N THR A 203 -3.53 2.02 5.29
CA THR A 203 -3.93 2.52 3.97
C THR A 203 -5.44 2.46 3.79
N ALA A 204 -6.07 1.38 4.24
CA ALA A 204 -7.52 1.20 4.24
C ALA A 204 -8.22 2.23 5.13
N GLU A 205 -7.74 2.45 6.36
CA GLU A 205 -8.34 3.43 7.27
C GLU A 205 -8.21 4.87 6.75
N ASN A 206 -7.07 5.21 6.11
CA ASN A 206 -6.93 6.49 5.43
C ASN A 206 -8.03 6.70 4.38
N PHE A 207 -8.24 5.72 3.51
CA PHE A 207 -9.26 5.83 2.47
C PHE A 207 -10.67 5.88 3.06
N ARG A 208 -10.97 5.03 4.05
CA ARG A 208 -12.26 4.99 4.76
C ARG A 208 -12.62 6.35 5.38
N CYS A 209 -11.71 6.93 6.17
CA CYS A 209 -11.93 8.25 6.78
C CYS A 209 -12.12 9.36 5.75
N LEU A 210 -11.40 9.31 4.62
CA LEU A 210 -11.54 10.30 3.55
C LEU A 210 -12.86 10.15 2.79
N CYS A 211 -13.43 8.95 2.73
CA CYS A 211 -14.80 8.74 2.27
C CYS A 211 -15.82 9.30 3.29
N SER A 212 -15.69 8.96 4.58
CA SER A 212 -16.67 9.35 5.61
C SER A 212 -16.62 10.82 6.04
N HIS A 213 -15.57 11.55 5.68
CA HIS A 213 -15.35 12.97 6.05
C HIS A 213 -15.21 13.20 7.56
N GLU A 214 -14.94 12.17 8.37
CA GLU A 214 -14.82 12.28 9.83
C GLU A 214 -13.72 13.24 10.30
N ARG A 215 -12.75 13.55 9.43
CA ARG A 215 -11.65 14.50 9.72
C ARG A 215 -11.92 15.92 9.24
N GLY A 216 -13.14 16.22 8.77
CA GLY A 216 -13.53 17.54 8.24
C GLY A 216 -13.03 17.84 6.83
N PHE A 217 -12.41 16.85 6.18
CA PHE A 217 -12.00 16.89 4.77
C PHE A 217 -12.09 15.47 4.18
N GLY A 218 -12.20 15.37 2.86
CA GLY A 218 -12.37 14.08 2.21
C GLY A 218 -12.63 14.19 0.71
N PHE A 219 -13.19 13.13 0.13
CA PHE A 219 -13.37 12.99 -1.31
C PHE A 219 -14.63 13.65 -1.88
N ARG A 220 -15.58 14.11 -1.06
CA ARG A 220 -16.84 14.71 -1.53
C ARG A 220 -16.53 16.01 -2.25
N GLY A 221 -17.06 16.16 -3.45
CA GLY A 221 -16.79 17.27 -4.36
C GLY A 221 -15.42 17.18 -5.07
N SER A 222 -14.58 16.19 -4.76
CA SER A 222 -13.31 16.00 -5.46
C SER A 222 -13.53 15.37 -6.84
N LYS A 223 -12.57 15.58 -7.75
CA LYS A 223 -12.68 15.11 -9.14
C LYS A 223 -11.65 14.05 -9.50
N PHE A 224 -12.03 13.20 -10.44
CA PHE A 224 -11.09 12.36 -11.18
C PHE A 224 -10.39 13.25 -12.21
N HIS A 225 -9.19 13.69 -11.88
CA HIS A 225 -8.45 14.68 -12.66
C HIS A 225 -7.67 14.04 -13.82
N ARG A 226 -7.45 12.72 -13.77
CA ARG A 226 -6.71 11.99 -14.81
C ARG A 226 -7.35 10.62 -15.09
N ILE A 227 -7.85 10.40 -16.30
CA ILE A 227 -8.49 9.16 -16.74
C ILE A 227 -7.87 8.73 -18.08
N ILE A 228 -7.24 7.55 -18.10
CA ILE A 228 -6.63 6.98 -19.30
C ILE A 228 -7.35 5.66 -19.62
N PRO A 229 -8.05 5.59 -20.77
CA PRO A 229 -8.68 4.35 -21.23
C PRO A 229 -7.68 3.22 -21.40
N GLY A 230 -8.05 2.01 -20.98
CA GLY A 230 -7.20 0.83 -20.96
C GLY A 230 -6.13 0.85 -19.86
N PHE A 231 -6.24 1.77 -18.89
CA PHE A 231 -5.27 1.89 -17.81
C PHE A 231 -5.96 2.12 -16.46
N MET A 232 -6.41 3.34 -16.19
CA MET A 232 -6.96 3.70 -14.86
C MET A 232 -7.73 5.02 -14.84
N CYS A 233 -8.50 5.19 -13.76
CA CYS A 233 -9.17 6.42 -13.35
C CYS A 233 -8.53 6.94 -12.05
N GLN A 234 -7.80 8.04 -12.09
CA GLN A 234 -7.10 8.64 -10.95
C GLN A 234 -7.87 9.84 -10.37
N GLY A 235 -8.03 9.83 -9.05
CA GLY A 235 -8.72 10.85 -8.26
C GLY A 235 -8.03 11.08 -6.91
N GLY A 236 -8.77 11.67 -5.98
CA GLY A 236 -8.32 11.86 -4.59
C GLY A 236 -7.46 13.09 -4.32
N ASP A 237 -7.18 13.92 -5.33
CA ASP A 237 -6.62 15.26 -5.11
C ASP A 237 -7.76 16.25 -4.81
N PHE A 238 -8.16 16.33 -3.55
CA PHE A 238 -9.20 17.26 -3.09
C PHE A 238 -8.67 18.65 -2.70
N THR A 239 -7.35 18.88 -2.75
CA THR A 239 -6.78 20.19 -2.37
C THR A 239 -6.50 21.08 -3.57
N LYS A 240 -5.98 20.51 -4.68
CA LYS A 240 -5.68 21.24 -5.92
C LYS A 240 -6.43 20.72 -7.13
N GLY A 241 -6.89 19.47 -7.10
CA GLY A 241 -7.62 18.85 -8.19
C GLY A 241 -6.82 18.74 -9.49
N ASN A 242 -5.49 18.63 -9.45
CA ASN A 242 -4.68 18.55 -10.67
C ASN A 242 -3.56 17.50 -10.59
N GLY A 243 -3.51 16.73 -9.51
CA GLY A 243 -2.52 15.68 -9.26
C GLY A 243 -1.30 16.16 -8.46
N THR A 244 -1.21 17.45 -8.12
CA THR A 244 -0.09 18.02 -7.33
C THR A 244 -0.44 18.26 -5.86
N GLY A 245 -1.62 17.82 -5.44
CA GLY A 245 -2.16 17.99 -4.10
C GLY A 245 -2.54 16.67 -3.42
N GLY A 246 -3.52 16.77 -2.52
CA GLY A 246 -3.91 15.72 -1.59
C GLY A 246 -3.13 15.75 -0.29
N LYS A 247 -3.78 15.31 0.78
CA LYS A 247 -3.19 14.96 2.08
C LYS A 247 -3.86 13.72 2.65
N SER A 248 -3.17 12.99 3.53
CA SER A 248 -3.73 11.85 4.26
C SER A 248 -4.35 12.28 5.59
N ILE A 249 -5.01 11.36 6.29
CA ILE A 249 -5.45 11.59 7.67
C ILE A 249 -4.28 11.63 8.68
N TYR A 250 -3.08 11.22 8.26
CA TYR A 250 -1.86 11.15 9.07
C TYR A 250 -0.92 12.34 8.86
N GLY A 251 -1.27 13.29 7.98
CA GLY A 251 -0.42 14.38 7.55
C GLY A 251 -0.30 14.46 6.03
N GLU A 252 0.72 15.17 5.52
CA GLU A 252 0.90 15.35 4.08
C GLU A 252 1.15 14.03 3.35
N LYS A 253 2.00 13.18 3.90
CA LYS A 253 2.41 11.89 3.32
C LYS A 253 2.51 10.79 4.37
N PHE A 254 2.36 9.53 3.96
CA PHE A 254 2.63 8.36 4.78
C PHE A 254 3.37 7.25 4.00
N PRO A 255 4.07 6.34 4.71
CA PRO A 255 4.87 5.27 4.10
C PRO A 255 4.06 4.25 3.29
N ASP A 256 4.74 3.51 2.42
CA ASP A 256 4.17 2.32 1.78
C ASP A 256 4.02 1.21 2.83
N GLU A 257 2.80 0.72 3.02
CA GLU A 257 2.51 -0.22 4.11
C GLU A 257 3.02 -1.63 3.82
N ASN A 258 2.68 -2.18 2.65
CA ASN A 258 3.29 -3.38 2.06
C ASN A 258 2.85 -3.54 0.59
N PHE A 259 3.43 -4.53 -0.10
CA PHE A 259 3.12 -4.85 -1.51
C PHE A 259 2.62 -6.30 -1.68
N THR A 260 1.89 -6.81 -0.68
CA THR A 260 1.36 -8.18 -0.71
C THR A 260 0.32 -8.37 -1.82
N LEU A 261 -0.53 -7.36 -2.01
CA LEU A 261 -1.56 -7.34 -3.04
C LEU A 261 -0.99 -6.81 -4.37
N ARG A 262 -1.52 -7.35 -5.47
CA ARG A 262 -1.04 -7.12 -6.84
C ARG A 262 -2.11 -6.48 -7.69
N HIS A 263 -1.70 -5.82 -8.77
CA HIS A 263 -2.60 -5.18 -9.73
C HIS A 263 -3.15 -6.19 -10.74
N THR A 264 -3.93 -7.15 -10.24
CA THR A 264 -4.36 -8.34 -10.98
C THR A 264 -5.41 -8.08 -12.07
N GLY A 265 -6.08 -6.93 -12.07
CA GLY A 265 -7.10 -6.66 -13.08
C GLY A 265 -7.98 -5.43 -12.84
N PRO A 266 -9.06 -5.30 -13.62
CA PRO A 266 -10.02 -4.22 -13.51
C PRO A 266 -10.67 -4.15 -12.13
N GLY A 267 -10.89 -2.94 -11.63
CA GLY A 267 -11.54 -2.68 -10.35
C GLY A 267 -10.59 -2.68 -9.16
N VAL A 268 -9.29 -2.97 -9.33
CA VAL A 268 -8.30 -2.84 -8.24
C VAL A 268 -8.14 -1.37 -7.84
N LEU A 269 -8.22 -1.08 -6.53
CA LEU A 269 -7.91 0.23 -5.95
C LEU A 269 -6.46 0.24 -5.45
N SER A 270 -5.73 1.28 -5.84
CA SER A 270 -4.31 1.43 -5.48
C SER A 270 -3.92 2.88 -5.25
N MET A 271 -2.93 3.11 -4.39
CA MET A 271 -2.46 4.44 -4.01
C MET A 271 -1.65 5.08 -5.14
N ALA A 272 -1.96 6.32 -5.49
CA ALA A 272 -1.07 7.14 -6.30
C ALA A 272 -0.02 7.78 -5.39
N ASN A 273 1.23 7.80 -5.84
CA ASN A 273 2.35 8.36 -5.12
C ASN A 273 3.31 9.10 -6.07
N SER A 274 4.30 9.80 -5.52
CA SER A 274 5.37 10.48 -6.26
C SER A 274 6.74 9.89 -5.89
N GLY A 275 6.80 8.56 -5.86
CA GLY A 275 7.95 7.79 -5.38
C GLY A 275 7.71 7.11 -4.03
N PRO A 276 8.67 6.30 -3.54
CA PRO A 276 8.50 5.49 -2.34
C PRO A 276 8.10 6.33 -1.12
N ASN A 277 7.18 5.79 -0.32
CA ASN A 277 6.73 6.37 0.95
C ASN A 277 6.10 7.77 0.85
N THR A 278 5.42 8.06 -0.27
CA THR A 278 4.77 9.37 -0.51
C THR A 278 3.26 9.28 -0.68
N ASN A 279 2.63 8.30 -0.04
CA ASN A 279 1.17 8.12 -0.11
C ASN A 279 0.45 9.30 0.54
N GLY A 280 -0.59 9.82 -0.10
CA GLY A 280 -1.40 10.91 0.43
C GLY A 280 -2.88 10.53 0.45
N SER A 281 -3.68 11.18 -0.39
CA SER A 281 -5.09 10.82 -0.65
C SER A 281 -5.37 10.43 -2.08
N GLN A 282 -4.42 10.65 -2.99
CA GLN A 282 -4.62 10.29 -4.38
C GLN A 282 -4.62 8.77 -4.54
N PHE A 283 -5.52 8.29 -5.38
CA PHE A 283 -5.71 6.89 -5.67
C PHE A 283 -6.10 6.73 -7.14
N PHE A 284 -6.02 5.49 -7.63
CA PHE A 284 -6.56 5.13 -8.92
C PHE A 284 -7.35 3.83 -8.86
N ILE A 285 -8.36 3.75 -9.72
CA ILE A 285 -9.13 2.53 -9.99
C ILE A 285 -8.63 1.98 -11.32
N CYS A 286 -8.07 0.77 -11.30
CA CYS A 286 -7.58 0.12 -12.51
C CYS A 286 -8.75 -0.26 -13.43
N THR A 287 -8.61 -0.03 -14.72
CA THR A 287 -9.57 -0.53 -15.72
C THR A 287 -9.05 -1.76 -16.44
N GLU A 288 -7.75 -2.04 -16.35
CA GLU A 288 -7.06 -3.23 -16.86
C GLU A 288 -6.08 -3.78 -15.81
N ALA A 289 -5.46 -4.92 -16.09
CA ALA A 289 -4.34 -5.40 -15.28
C ALA A 289 -3.11 -4.49 -15.46
N THR A 290 -2.48 -4.07 -14.37
CA THR A 290 -1.40 -3.07 -14.38
C THR A 290 -0.16 -3.56 -13.62
N VAL A 291 0.31 -4.76 -13.99
CA VAL A 291 1.39 -5.48 -13.30
C VAL A 291 2.70 -4.69 -13.17
N TRP A 292 2.97 -3.74 -14.07
CA TRP A 292 4.16 -2.87 -14.01
C TRP A 292 4.17 -1.88 -12.83
N LEU A 293 3.03 -1.73 -12.15
CA LEU A 293 2.87 -0.93 -10.92
C LEU A 293 3.10 -1.74 -9.64
N ASP A 294 3.26 -3.06 -9.74
CA ASP A 294 3.52 -3.92 -8.60
C ASP A 294 4.84 -3.55 -7.91
N ASN A 295 4.84 -3.62 -6.57
CA ASN A 295 5.95 -3.19 -5.70
C ASN A 295 6.26 -1.68 -5.73
N LYS A 296 5.48 -0.87 -6.45
CA LYS A 296 5.62 0.59 -6.51
C LYS A 296 4.42 1.32 -5.93
N HIS A 297 3.23 0.73 -6.05
CA HIS A 297 1.97 1.28 -5.56
C HIS A 297 1.27 0.29 -4.64
N VAL A 298 0.78 0.79 -3.50
CA VAL A 298 0.09 -0.05 -2.51
C VAL A 298 -1.35 -0.28 -2.98
N VAL A 299 -1.67 -1.55 -3.28
CA VAL A 299 -3.05 -1.99 -3.51
C VAL A 299 -3.75 -2.13 -2.17
N PHE A 300 -4.93 -1.51 -2.03
CA PHE A 300 -5.64 -1.44 -0.74
C PHE A 300 -7.11 -1.83 -0.80
N GLY A 301 -7.64 -2.16 -1.97
CA GLY A 301 -9.04 -2.54 -2.10
C GLY A 301 -9.41 -2.96 -3.51
N ARG A 302 -10.69 -3.23 -3.70
CA ARG A 302 -11.28 -3.48 -5.01
C ARG A 302 -12.71 -2.99 -5.07
N VAL A 303 -13.16 -2.62 -6.27
CA VAL A 303 -14.56 -2.40 -6.57
C VAL A 303 -15.30 -3.74 -6.48
N VAL A 304 -16.36 -3.76 -5.66
CA VAL A 304 -17.26 -4.91 -5.52
C VAL A 304 -18.58 -4.68 -6.25
N GLU A 305 -19.02 -3.43 -6.39
CA GLU A 305 -20.21 -3.05 -7.16
C GLU A 305 -19.96 -1.75 -7.93
N GLY A 306 -20.64 -1.55 -9.06
CA GLY A 306 -20.53 -0.31 -9.84
C GLY A 306 -19.38 -0.28 -10.86
N MET A 307 -18.81 -1.42 -11.25
CA MET A 307 -17.86 -1.49 -12.38
C MET A 307 -18.39 -0.87 -13.69
N PRO A 308 -19.69 -0.97 -14.06
CA PRO A 308 -20.23 -0.23 -15.20
C PRO A 308 -20.06 1.29 -15.10
N VAL A 309 -20.11 1.86 -13.88
CA VAL A 309 -19.85 3.29 -13.63
C VAL A 309 -18.39 3.61 -13.89
N VAL A 310 -17.47 2.76 -13.43
CA VAL A 310 -16.02 2.89 -13.71
C VAL A 310 -15.74 2.88 -15.21
N ARG A 311 -16.37 1.96 -15.97
CA ARG A 311 -16.25 1.91 -17.43
C ARG A 311 -16.84 3.15 -18.12
N LYS A 312 -17.94 3.70 -17.57
CA LYS A 312 -18.50 4.96 -18.06
C LYS A 312 -17.55 6.13 -17.80
N MET A 313 -16.91 6.20 -16.62
CA MET A 313 -15.86 7.18 -16.33
C MET A 313 -14.68 7.03 -17.29
N GLU A 314 -14.23 5.81 -17.53
CA GLU A 314 -13.15 5.47 -18.46
C GLU A 314 -13.41 6.02 -19.87
N SER A 315 -14.65 5.90 -20.37
CA SER A 315 -15.04 6.42 -21.69
C SER A 315 -14.93 7.95 -21.81
N MET A 316 -14.83 8.68 -20.70
CA MET A 316 -14.58 10.12 -20.68
C MET A 316 -13.08 10.45 -20.77
N GLY A 317 -12.20 9.47 -20.63
CA GLY A 317 -10.75 9.65 -20.63
C GLY A 317 -10.15 9.93 -22.01
N SER A 318 -8.86 10.22 -22.01
CA SER A 318 -8.06 10.43 -23.23
C SER A 318 -6.64 9.90 -23.05
N LYS A 319 -5.86 9.84 -24.13
CA LYS A 319 -4.44 9.40 -24.06
C LYS A 319 -3.59 10.31 -23.17
N SER A 320 -3.90 11.61 -23.10
CA SER A 320 -3.22 12.55 -22.19
C SER A 320 -3.68 12.44 -20.74
N GLY A 321 -4.76 11.68 -20.50
CA GLY A 321 -5.41 11.55 -19.21
C GLY A 321 -6.42 12.64 -18.92
N LYS A 322 -6.52 13.72 -19.70
CA LYS A 322 -7.51 14.77 -19.45
C LYS A 322 -8.92 14.27 -19.79
N PRO A 323 -9.89 14.29 -18.85
CA PRO A 323 -11.26 13.90 -19.15
C PRO A 323 -11.96 14.91 -20.08
N SER A 324 -12.84 14.41 -20.96
CA SER A 324 -13.69 15.23 -21.85
C SER A 324 -14.80 15.95 -21.10
N GLN A 325 -15.26 15.39 -19.98
CA GLN A 325 -16.24 16.00 -19.08
C GLN A 325 -15.76 15.89 -17.63
N PRO A 326 -16.16 16.82 -16.74
CA PRO A 326 -15.88 16.71 -15.31
C PRO A 326 -16.47 15.42 -14.74
N VAL A 327 -15.63 14.60 -14.11
CA VAL A 327 -16.02 13.40 -13.37
C VAL A 327 -15.77 13.67 -11.88
N VAL A 328 -16.84 13.74 -11.09
CA VAL A 328 -16.82 14.24 -9.72
C VAL A 328 -17.41 13.22 -8.77
N VAL A 329 -16.83 13.07 -7.58
CA VAL A 329 -17.42 12.35 -6.45
C VAL A 329 -18.45 13.29 -5.81
N GLU A 330 -19.72 13.09 -6.12
CA GLU A 330 -20.82 13.90 -5.61
C GLU A 330 -21.09 13.63 -4.12
N ASP A 331 -21.07 12.36 -3.74
CA ASP A 331 -21.22 11.88 -2.38
C ASP A 331 -20.29 10.68 -2.13
N CYS A 332 -19.89 10.45 -0.89
CA CYS A 332 -19.19 9.26 -0.45
C CYS A 332 -19.31 9.05 1.05
N GLY A 333 -19.08 7.80 1.47
CA GLY A 333 -19.14 7.40 2.86
C GLY A 333 -18.80 5.93 3.08
N GLU A 334 -18.91 5.48 4.32
CA GLU A 334 -18.85 4.07 4.71
C GLU A 334 -20.26 3.44 4.65
N LEU A 335 -20.33 2.14 4.36
CA LEU A 335 -21.56 1.33 4.32
C LEU A 335 -21.72 0.47 5.58
#